data_AF-A0A7Y2NRJ4-F1
#
_entry.id   AF-A0A7Y2NRJ4-F1
#
_cell.length_a   1.000
_cell.length_b   1.000
_cell.length_c   1.000
_cell.angle_alpha   90.00
_cell.angle_beta   90.00
_cell.angle_gamma   90.00
#
_symmetry.space_group_name_H-M   'P 1'
#
loop_
_entity.id
_entity.type
_entity.pdbx_description
1 polymer ?
#
loop_
_entity_poly.entity_id
_entity_poly.type
_entity_poly.pdbx_seq_one_letter_code
_entity_poly.pdbx_strand_id
1 'polypeptide(L)'
;SSHGTRVLSDMAGYIENQFVGTAPDASYYLFRTEDAASENPVEESYWVEAAERADSLGVDIINTSLGYTTYDNPNYSYSPSDMNGNTAFITQGATIASEKGILVVTSAGNSGANSWQIVGAPADSPLVLSVGAVNASGEYAFFSSQGSSAQPTQKPDVVAQGFSAYVVDENNAIVQNNGTSFSSPILCGGVACLMQALPNTTPPNDIIEFVRQSASQYTTPDDFLGHGIPNLDLARNLGLSINDYNLRGVSVYPNPFQEKLVINASDLNGIIQLSIYNQLGQLIFSKKGRIETIDVSELNSGIYVVSVISGDQSANFKLIKN
;
A
#
# COMPACT_ATOMS: atom_id res chain seq x y z
N SER A 1 -11.78 12.84 -22.56
CA SER A 1 -12.28 12.76 -21.18
C SER A 1 -11.66 13.89 -20.35
N SER A 2 -12.42 14.49 -19.42
CA SER A 2 -11.91 15.48 -18.42
C SER A 2 -11.64 14.85 -17.05
N HIS A 3 -11.79 13.53 -16.93
CA HIS A 3 -11.62 12.78 -15.69
C HIS A 3 -10.24 13.01 -15.04
N GLY A 4 -9.15 12.92 -15.80
CA GLY A 4 -7.79 13.15 -15.29
C GLY A 4 -7.57 14.53 -14.67
N THR A 5 -8.25 15.58 -15.15
CA THR A 5 -8.20 16.91 -14.53
C THR A 5 -8.81 16.90 -13.13
N ARG A 6 -9.95 16.23 -12.96
CA ARG A 6 -10.64 16.13 -11.66
C ARG A 6 -9.86 15.26 -10.68
N VAL A 7 -9.31 14.14 -11.14
CA VAL A 7 -8.41 13.27 -10.36
C VAL A 7 -7.18 14.06 -9.89
N LEU A 8 -6.53 14.81 -10.78
CA LEU A 8 -5.38 15.62 -10.41
C LEU A 8 -5.76 16.70 -9.39
N SER A 9 -6.96 17.28 -9.49
CA SER A 9 -7.41 18.31 -8.55
C SER A 9 -7.46 17.82 -7.11
N ASP A 10 -7.86 16.56 -6.86
CA ASP A 10 -7.88 15.98 -5.52
C ASP A 10 -6.52 15.94 -4.84
N MET A 11 -5.43 15.92 -5.62
CA MET A 11 -4.05 15.96 -5.12
C MET A 11 -3.45 17.37 -5.18
N ALA A 12 -3.54 18.01 -6.35
CA ALA A 12 -2.78 19.22 -6.69
C ALA A 12 -3.61 20.51 -6.69
N GLY A 13 -4.94 20.41 -6.65
CA GLY A 13 -5.82 21.56 -6.81
C GLY A 13 -5.68 22.57 -5.68
N TYR A 14 -5.67 23.86 -6.01
CA TYR A 14 -5.65 24.94 -5.02
C TYR A 14 -6.50 26.11 -5.49
N ILE A 15 -7.52 26.44 -4.72
CA ILE A 15 -8.34 27.65 -4.86
C ILE A 15 -8.38 28.29 -3.49
N GLU A 16 -7.81 29.50 -3.40
CA GLU A 16 -7.63 30.22 -2.13
C GLU A 16 -8.94 30.26 -1.31
N ASN A 17 -8.86 29.78 -0.06
CA ASN A 17 -9.99 29.71 0.90
C ASN A 17 -11.20 28.86 0.46
N GLN A 18 -11.09 28.05 -0.60
CA GLN A 18 -12.21 27.25 -1.10
C GLN A 18 -11.87 25.77 -1.30
N PHE A 19 -10.69 25.48 -1.85
CA PHE A 19 -10.31 24.12 -2.23
C PHE A 19 -8.81 23.91 -2.06
N VAL A 20 -8.44 22.78 -1.47
CA VAL A 20 -7.04 22.33 -1.38
C VAL A 20 -7.01 20.82 -1.58
N GLY A 21 -6.25 20.38 -2.57
CA GLY A 21 -5.92 18.98 -2.78
C GLY A 21 -5.06 18.45 -1.63
N THR A 22 -4.85 17.15 -1.57
CA THR A 22 -4.17 16.54 -0.43
C THR A 22 -2.65 16.67 -0.46
N ALA A 23 -2.04 17.09 -1.57
CA ALA A 23 -0.60 17.35 -1.70
C ALA A 23 -0.26 18.47 -2.71
N PRO A 24 -0.79 19.70 -2.56
CA PRO A 24 -0.72 20.75 -3.58
C PRO A 24 0.70 21.19 -3.96
N ASP A 25 1.67 21.00 -3.06
CA ASP A 25 3.08 21.36 -3.28
C ASP A 25 3.93 20.20 -3.82
N ALA A 26 3.35 19.02 -4.09
CA ALA A 26 4.06 17.92 -4.72
C ALA A 26 4.35 18.22 -6.21
N SER A 27 5.35 17.54 -6.76
CA SER A 27 5.65 17.60 -8.20
C SER A 27 4.91 16.49 -8.93
N TYR A 28 4.32 16.80 -10.09
CA TYR A 28 3.46 15.88 -10.83
C TYR A 28 3.96 15.65 -12.25
N TYR A 29 4.05 14.37 -12.63
CA TYR A 29 4.10 13.94 -14.02
C TYR A 29 2.74 13.38 -14.41
N LEU A 30 2.23 13.79 -15.57
CA LEU A 30 0.92 13.36 -16.06
C LEU A 30 1.11 12.46 -17.29
N PHE A 31 0.71 11.20 -17.15
CA PHE A 31 0.72 10.23 -18.23
C PHE A 31 -0.71 9.96 -18.68
N ARG A 32 -0.95 10.08 -19.98
CA ARG A 32 -2.23 9.70 -20.59
C ARG A 32 -2.06 8.35 -21.26
N THR A 33 -2.71 7.34 -20.69
CA THR A 33 -2.57 5.93 -21.09
C THR A 33 -3.83 5.40 -21.77
N GLU A 34 -4.96 6.11 -21.65
CA GLU A 34 -6.26 5.67 -22.16
C GLU A 34 -6.73 6.50 -23.38
N ASP A 35 -7.47 5.81 -24.26
CA ASP A 35 -8.30 6.38 -25.31
C ASP A 35 -9.78 6.31 -24.91
N ALA A 36 -10.33 7.46 -24.50
CA ALA A 36 -11.72 7.55 -24.03
C ALA A 36 -12.80 7.12 -25.05
N ALA A 37 -12.45 6.86 -26.32
CA ALA A 37 -13.38 6.40 -27.33
C ALA A 37 -13.57 4.87 -27.38
N SER A 38 -12.65 4.09 -26.79
CA SER A 38 -12.66 2.62 -26.87
C SER A 38 -11.94 1.99 -25.70
N GLU A 39 -12.41 0.82 -25.26
CA GLU A 39 -11.76 0.05 -24.20
C GLU A 39 -10.95 -1.11 -24.84
N ASN A 40 -9.62 -0.99 -24.84
CA ASN A 40 -8.72 -1.90 -25.57
C ASN A 40 -7.58 -2.42 -24.68
N PRO A 41 -7.25 -3.73 -24.73
CA PRO A 41 -6.15 -4.30 -23.93
C PRO A 41 -4.78 -3.64 -24.12
N VAL A 42 -4.55 -2.95 -25.25
CA VAL A 42 -3.31 -2.20 -25.47
C VAL A 42 -3.10 -1.09 -24.43
N GLU A 43 -4.16 -0.57 -23.82
CA GLU A 43 -4.10 0.48 -22.80
C GLU A 43 -3.40 -0.01 -21.52
N GLU A 44 -3.48 -1.30 -21.21
CA GLU A 44 -2.64 -1.92 -20.17
C GLU A 44 -1.15 -1.77 -20.51
N SER A 45 -0.78 -1.93 -21.79
CA SER A 45 0.62 -1.76 -22.24
C SER A 45 1.07 -0.31 -22.16
N TYR A 46 0.20 0.65 -22.50
CA TYR A 46 0.50 2.07 -22.34
C TYR A 46 0.67 2.47 -20.87
N TRP A 47 -0.10 1.85 -19.96
CA TRP A 47 0.11 2.05 -18.54
C TRP A 47 1.46 1.53 -18.07
N VAL A 48 1.88 0.34 -18.53
CA VAL A 48 3.22 -0.19 -18.21
C VAL A 48 4.33 0.70 -18.74
N GLU A 49 4.23 1.18 -19.99
CA GLU A 49 5.20 2.13 -20.55
C GLU A 49 5.26 3.43 -19.73
N ALA A 50 4.11 3.94 -19.26
CA ALA A 50 4.05 5.10 -18.39
C ALA A 50 4.71 4.84 -17.02
N ALA A 51 4.51 3.65 -16.43
CA ALA A 51 5.16 3.26 -15.17
C ALA A 51 6.68 3.13 -15.32
N GLU A 52 7.18 2.54 -16.42
CA GLU A 52 8.61 2.51 -16.74
C GLU A 52 9.16 3.93 -16.94
N ARG A 53 8.40 4.81 -17.59
CA ARG A 53 8.80 6.21 -17.74
C ARG A 53 8.84 6.92 -16.39
N ALA A 54 7.87 6.67 -15.51
CA ALA A 54 7.83 7.21 -14.15
C ALA A 54 9.06 6.79 -13.33
N ASP A 55 9.43 5.51 -13.38
CA ASP A 55 10.68 5.00 -12.76
C ASP A 55 11.91 5.75 -13.27
N SER A 56 12.04 5.89 -14.60
CA SER A 56 13.17 6.61 -15.22
C SER A 56 13.27 8.09 -14.84
N LEU A 57 12.17 8.69 -14.37
CA LEU A 57 12.08 10.08 -13.92
C LEU A 57 12.27 10.23 -12.41
N GLY A 58 12.37 9.12 -11.67
CA GLY A 58 12.48 9.11 -10.22
C GLY A 58 11.17 9.43 -9.51
N VAL A 59 10.03 8.97 -10.03
CA VAL A 59 8.72 9.12 -9.38
C VAL A 59 8.62 8.21 -8.15
N ASP A 60 8.28 8.77 -7.00
CA ASP A 60 8.15 8.02 -5.74
C ASP A 60 6.79 7.29 -5.61
N ILE A 61 5.72 7.88 -6.16
CA ILE A 61 4.34 7.41 -6.00
C ILE A 61 3.54 7.57 -7.29
N ILE A 62 2.76 6.55 -7.66
CA ILE A 62 1.84 6.57 -8.80
C ILE A 62 0.40 6.47 -8.28
N ASN A 63 -0.45 7.41 -8.70
CA ASN A 63 -1.91 7.27 -8.58
C ASN A 63 -2.50 6.71 -9.88
N THR A 64 -3.30 5.65 -9.77
CA THR A 64 -4.02 5.02 -10.88
C THR A 64 -5.51 5.02 -10.60
N SER A 65 -6.24 5.96 -11.21
CA SER A 65 -7.69 6.12 -11.04
C SER A 65 -8.49 5.52 -12.20
N LEU A 66 -8.00 4.39 -12.70
CA LEU A 66 -8.54 3.59 -13.79
C LEU A 66 -8.43 2.10 -13.42
N GLY A 67 -9.04 1.23 -14.20
CA GLY A 67 -8.86 -0.21 -14.04
C GLY A 67 -9.59 -1.01 -15.10
N TYR A 68 -9.12 -2.23 -15.32
CA TYR A 68 -9.52 -3.07 -16.45
C TYR A 68 -10.19 -4.36 -15.96
N THR A 69 -11.31 -4.68 -16.61
CA THR A 69 -12.13 -5.88 -16.31
C THR A 69 -12.68 -6.48 -17.59
N THR A 70 -13.38 -5.66 -18.39
CA THR A 70 -13.98 -6.05 -19.67
C THR A 70 -13.60 -5.05 -20.76
N TYR A 71 -13.53 -5.51 -22.00
CA TYR A 71 -13.15 -4.73 -23.18
C TYR A 71 -14.25 -4.72 -24.24
N ASP A 72 -14.17 -3.77 -25.19
CA ASP A 72 -15.11 -3.67 -26.32
C ASP A 72 -15.18 -4.97 -27.13
N ASN A 73 -14.03 -5.65 -27.29
CA ASN A 73 -13.99 -7.00 -27.81
C ASN A 73 -13.97 -7.99 -26.63
N PRO A 74 -15.06 -8.74 -26.39
CA PRO A 74 -15.19 -9.60 -25.22
C PRO A 74 -14.18 -10.76 -25.20
N ASN A 75 -13.56 -11.10 -26.33
CA ASN A 75 -12.52 -12.14 -26.39
C ASN A 75 -11.25 -11.80 -25.59
N TYR A 76 -11.06 -10.53 -25.24
CA TYR A 76 -9.95 -10.09 -24.40
C TYR A 76 -10.35 -9.81 -22.96
N SER A 77 -11.64 -9.88 -22.63
CA SER A 77 -12.14 -9.54 -21.29
C SER A 77 -11.66 -10.56 -20.26
N TYR A 78 -11.38 -10.06 -19.06
CA TYR A 78 -11.05 -10.89 -17.92
C TYR A 78 -12.30 -11.58 -17.36
N SER A 79 -12.09 -12.71 -16.73
CA SER A 79 -13.04 -13.34 -15.82
C SER A 79 -12.77 -12.89 -14.37
N PRO A 80 -13.75 -12.99 -13.46
CA PRO A 80 -13.51 -12.70 -12.05
C PRO A 80 -12.35 -13.50 -11.43
N SER A 81 -12.10 -14.73 -11.89
CA SER A 81 -10.96 -15.54 -11.44
C SER A 81 -9.59 -15.04 -11.91
N ASP A 82 -9.55 -14.14 -12.89
CA ASP A 82 -8.32 -13.51 -13.35
C ASP A 82 -7.89 -12.35 -12.45
N MET A 83 -8.77 -11.85 -11.56
CA MET A 83 -8.46 -10.82 -10.57
C MET A 83 -7.70 -11.40 -9.37
N ASN A 84 -6.65 -12.14 -9.67
CA ASN A 84 -5.85 -12.95 -8.74
C ASN A 84 -4.50 -12.31 -8.39
N GLY A 85 -4.33 -11.03 -8.73
CA GLY A 85 -3.11 -10.27 -8.45
C GLY A 85 -1.94 -10.61 -9.37
N ASN A 86 -2.13 -11.45 -10.39
CA ASN A 86 -1.05 -11.93 -11.26
C ASN A 86 -1.43 -12.08 -12.74
N THR A 87 -2.70 -12.34 -13.10
CA THR A 87 -3.07 -12.61 -14.51
C THR A 87 -2.99 -11.36 -15.37
N ALA A 88 -3.64 -10.26 -14.97
CA ALA A 88 -3.77 -9.08 -15.82
C ALA A 88 -2.42 -8.41 -16.09
N PHE A 89 -2.24 -7.91 -17.31
CA PHE A 89 -0.95 -7.36 -17.77
C PHE A 89 -0.56 -6.12 -16.96
N ILE A 90 -1.52 -5.22 -16.73
CA ILE A 90 -1.32 -4.04 -15.88
C ILE A 90 -1.01 -4.43 -14.44
N THR A 91 -1.60 -5.50 -13.91
CA THR A 91 -1.33 -6.00 -12.55
C THR A 91 0.11 -6.44 -12.41
N GLN A 92 0.66 -7.15 -13.40
CA GLN A 92 2.06 -7.53 -13.43
C GLN A 92 2.97 -6.28 -13.49
N GLY A 93 2.64 -5.31 -14.33
CA GLY A 93 3.38 -4.05 -14.40
C GLY A 93 3.37 -3.25 -13.10
N ALA A 94 2.21 -3.16 -12.43
CA ALA A 94 2.07 -2.46 -11.16
C ALA A 94 2.82 -3.15 -10.02
N THR A 95 2.83 -4.49 -10.01
CA THR A 95 3.65 -5.30 -9.12
C THR A 95 5.14 -5.00 -9.33
N ILE A 96 5.61 -4.98 -10.58
CA ILE A 96 7.02 -4.65 -10.91
C ILE A 96 7.37 -3.22 -10.46
N ALA A 97 6.51 -2.23 -10.73
CA ALA A 97 6.73 -0.86 -10.27
C ALA A 97 6.87 -0.80 -8.74
N SER A 98 6.03 -1.54 -8.02
CA SER A 98 6.10 -1.66 -6.55
C SER A 98 7.40 -2.32 -6.08
N GLU A 99 7.84 -3.39 -6.75
CA GLU A 99 9.11 -4.06 -6.46
C GLU A 99 10.33 -3.18 -6.75
N LYS A 100 10.21 -2.22 -7.67
CA LYS A 100 11.24 -1.20 -7.96
C LYS A 100 11.28 -0.07 -6.96
N GLY A 101 10.33 -0.02 -6.01
CA GLY A 101 10.30 0.99 -4.96
C GLY A 101 9.39 2.18 -5.27
N ILE A 102 8.48 2.05 -6.25
CA ILE A 102 7.43 3.05 -6.48
C ILE A 102 6.19 2.64 -5.69
N LEU A 103 5.66 3.52 -4.84
CA LEU A 103 4.38 3.25 -4.18
C LEU A 103 3.25 3.38 -5.21
N VAL A 104 2.49 2.32 -5.47
CA VAL A 104 1.35 2.39 -6.38
C VAL A 104 0.04 2.44 -5.60
N VAL A 105 -0.70 3.53 -5.75
CA VAL A 105 -2.06 3.72 -5.22
C VAL A 105 -3.05 3.60 -6.36
N THR A 106 -4.09 2.78 -6.19
CA THR A 106 -5.05 2.49 -7.25
C THR A 106 -6.49 2.48 -6.76
N SER A 107 -7.41 2.95 -7.58
CA SER A 107 -8.83 2.88 -7.29
C SER A 107 -9.34 1.44 -7.35
N ALA A 108 -10.16 1.03 -6.38
CA ALA A 108 -10.70 -0.32 -6.30
C ALA A 108 -11.61 -0.69 -7.50
N GLY A 109 -12.23 0.31 -8.14
CA GLY A 109 -13.24 0.15 -9.18
C GLY A 109 -14.62 0.65 -8.75
N ASN A 110 -15.52 0.82 -9.71
CA ASN A 110 -16.88 1.35 -9.50
C ASN A 110 -17.96 0.31 -9.85
N SER A 111 -17.65 -0.96 -9.59
CA SER A 111 -18.46 -2.09 -10.04
C SER A 111 -19.32 -2.73 -8.95
N GLY A 112 -19.33 -2.23 -7.72
CA GLY A 112 -20.06 -2.86 -6.60
C GLY A 112 -21.56 -3.05 -6.83
N ALA A 113 -22.16 -2.19 -7.64
CA ALA A 113 -23.59 -2.19 -7.94
C ALA A 113 -23.96 -2.90 -9.26
N ASN A 114 -22.97 -3.34 -10.04
CA ASN A 114 -23.19 -4.01 -11.32
C ASN A 114 -22.72 -5.47 -11.26
N SER A 115 -22.83 -6.22 -12.36
CA SER A 115 -22.58 -7.67 -12.35
C SER A 115 -21.14 -8.07 -12.07
N TRP A 116 -20.18 -7.14 -12.20
CA TRP A 116 -18.78 -7.44 -11.93
C TRP A 116 -18.47 -7.46 -10.43
N GLN A 117 -19.00 -6.50 -9.67
CA GLN A 117 -18.93 -6.37 -8.20
C GLN A 117 -17.53 -6.18 -7.59
N ILE A 118 -16.56 -6.97 -8.02
CA ILE A 118 -15.28 -7.12 -7.34
C ILE A 118 -14.25 -6.09 -7.79
N VAL A 119 -13.14 -6.01 -7.05
CA VAL A 119 -11.97 -5.23 -7.42
C VAL A 119 -11.41 -5.68 -8.78
N GLY A 120 -11.02 -4.69 -9.61
CA GLY A 120 -10.43 -4.91 -10.94
C GLY A 120 -8.90 -4.84 -10.95
N ALA A 121 -8.29 -5.00 -12.12
CA ALA A 121 -6.86 -4.83 -12.32
C ALA A 121 -6.50 -3.34 -12.53
N PRO A 122 -5.40 -2.80 -11.95
CA PRO A 122 -4.34 -3.48 -11.19
C PRO A 122 -4.59 -3.54 -9.67
N ALA A 123 -5.76 -3.12 -9.21
CA ALA A 123 -6.09 -3.04 -7.79
C ALA A 123 -6.14 -4.40 -7.08
N ASP A 124 -6.17 -5.49 -7.84
CA ASP A 124 -6.06 -6.88 -7.39
C ASP A 124 -4.64 -7.29 -6.96
N SER A 125 -3.58 -6.53 -7.32
CA SER A 125 -2.20 -6.85 -6.91
C SER A 125 -2.00 -6.76 -5.39
N PRO A 126 -1.28 -7.70 -4.75
CA PRO A 126 -0.98 -7.62 -3.32
C PRO A 126 0.00 -6.50 -2.94
N LEU A 127 0.77 -5.97 -3.90
CA LEU A 127 1.82 -4.97 -3.66
C LEU A 127 1.34 -3.53 -3.85
N VAL A 128 0.15 -3.32 -4.39
CA VAL A 128 -0.44 -1.98 -4.55
C VAL A 128 -1.39 -1.65 -3.41
N LEU A 129 -1.55 -0.36 -3.12
CA LEU A 129 -2.56 0.15 -2.21
C LEU A 129 -3.87 0.39 -2.97
N SER A 130 -4.81 -0.54 -2.86
CA SER A 130 -6.15 -0.46 -3.44
C SER A 130 -7.10 0.33 -2.54
N VAL A 131 -7.78 1.33 -3.11
CA VAL A 131 -8.59 2.30 -2.37
C VAL A 131 -10.06 2.22 -2.79
N GLY A 132 -10.92 1.76 -1.89
CA GLY A 132 -12.37 1.81 -2.05
C GLY A 132 -12.95 3.18 -1.68
N ALA A 133 -14.28 3.33 -1.76
CA ALA A 133 -14.96 4.61 -1.53
C ALA A 133 -15.96 4.55 -0.36
N VAL A 134 -15.93 5.62 0.44
CA VAL A 134 -16.97 5.96 1.42
C VAL A 134 -17.57 7.34 1.14
N ASN A 135 -18.68 7.67 1.78
CA ASN A 135 -19.20 9.03 1.84
C ASN A 135 -18.56 9.83 3.00
N ALA A 136 -18.94 11.09 3.16
CA ALA A 136 -18.43 11.97 4.22
C ALA A 136 -18.73 11.48 5.66
N SER A 137 -19.72 10.60 5.84
CA SER A 137 -20.05 9.97 7.12
C SER A 137 -19.23 8.70 7.38
N GLY A 138 -18.37 8.29 6.45
CA GLY A 138 -17.62 7.04 6.51
C GLY A 138 -18.43 5.80 6.14
N GLU A 139 -19.62 5.97 5.56
CA GLU A 139 -20.45 4.85 5.12
C GLU A 139 -20.01 4.38 3.73
N TYR A 140 -20.03 3.06 3.51
CA TYR A 140 -19.65 2.44 2.25
C TYR A 140 -20.42 3.03 1.05
N ALA A 141 -19.69 3.40 -0.01
CA ALA A 141 -20.30 3.84 -1.25
C ALA A 141 -20.77 2.64 -2.06
N PHE A 142 -22.07 2.53 -2.32
CA PHE A 142 -22.70 1.36 -2.98
C PHE A 142 -22.06 0.98 -4.33
N PHE A 143 -21.44 1.92 -5.03
CA PHE A 143 -20.77 1.68 -6.31
C PHE A 143 -19.34 1.15 -6.16
N SER A 144 -18.69 1.31 -5.00
CA SER A 144 -17.31 0.89 -4.80
C SER A 144 -17.20 -0.61 -5.10
N SER A 145 -16.16 -1.02 -5.80
CA SER A 145 -15.85 -2.44 -5.94
C SER A 145 -15.43 -3.03 -4.59
N GLN A 146 -15.78 -4.29 -4.37
CA GLN A 146 -15.51 -5.03 -3.13
C GLN A 146 -14.45 -6.13 -3.32
N GLY A 147 -13.83 -6.56 -2.23
CA GLY A 147 -13.00 -7.76 -2.17
C GLY A 147 -13.75 -9.04 -2.52
N SER A 148 -12.97 -10.08 -2.77
CA SER A 148 -13.45 -11.43 -2.99
C SER A 148 -12.33 -12.44 -2.77
N SER A 149 -12.68 -13.72 -2.79
CA SER A 149 -11.71 -14.81 -2.74
C SER A 149 -10.83 -14.93 -4.01
N ALA A 150 -11.09 -14.14 -5.06
CA ALA A 150 -10.21 -14.12 -6.23
C ALA A 150 -8.87 -13.46 -5.91
N GLN A 151 -8.88 -12.42 -5.08
CA GLN A 151 -7.67 -11.67 -4.72
C GLN A 151 -6.80 -12.44 -3.70
N PRO A 152 -5.46 -12.34 -3.77
CA PRO A 152 -4.56 -13.07 -2.88
C PRO A 152 -4.43 -12.46 -1.48
N THR A 153 -4.89 -11.21 -1.30
CA THR A 153 -4.89 -10.46 -0.04
C THR A 153 -6.22 -9.73 0.13
N GLN A 154 -6.47 -9.17 1.31
CA GLN A 154 -7.64 -8.29 1.52
C GLN A 154 -7.67 -7.18 0.47
N LYS A 155 -8.83 -7.01 -0.17
CA LYS A 155 -9.10 -5.90 -1.10
C LYS A 155 -10.52 -5.33 -0.85
N PRO A 156 -10.78 -4.03 -1.14
CA PRO A 156 -9.75 -3.00 -1.19
C PRO A 156 -8.91 -3.01 0.10
N ASP A 157 -7.70 -2.44 0.06
CA ASP A 157 -6.86 -2.41 1.26
C ASP A 157 -7.49 -1.52 2.32
N VAL A 158 -7.93 -0.34 1.89
CA VAL A 158 -8.49 0.72 2.73
C VAL A 158 -9.53 1.50 1.92
N VAL A 159 -10.21 2.42 2.58
CA VAL A 159 -11.18 3.32 1.94
C VAL A 159 -10.86 4.78 2.23
N ALA A 160 -11.26 5.65 1.31
CA ALA A 160 -11.28 7.10 1.50
C ALA A 160 -12.56 7.69 0.89
N GLN A 161 -12.83 8.97 1.13
CA GLN A 161 -14.04 9.61 0.60
C GLN A 161 -14.00 9.62 -0.94
N GLY A 162 -14.99 8.99 -1.57
CA GLY A 162 -15.14 8.97 -3.03
C GLY A 162 -16.59 9.17 -3.49
N PHE A 163 -17.55 9.17 -2.56
CA PHE A 163 -18.94 9.54 -2.81
C PHE A 163 -19.15 11.01 -2.47
N SER A 164 -19.54 11.80 -3.47
CA SER A 164 -19.74 13.24 -3.39
C SER A 164 -18.46 13.96 -2.96
N ALA A 165 -17.33 13.46 -3.45
CA ALA A 165 -16.02 14.09 -3.30
C ALA A 165 -16.02 15.41 -4.08
N TYR A 166 -15.49 16.47 -3.47
CA TYR A 166 -15.31 17.74 -4.16
C TYR A 166 -14.07 17.67 -5.03
N VAL A 167 -14.18 18.12 -6.28
CA VAL A 167 -13.09 18.21 -7.26
C VAL A 167 -13.17 19.56 -7.97
N VAL A 168 -12.08 19.96 -8.62
CA VAL A 168 -12.05 21.08 -9.56
C VAL A 168 -12.16 20.54 -10.98
N ASP A 169 -13.17 20.97 -11.71
CA ASP A 169 -13.40 20.55 -13.10
C ASP A 169 -12.53 21.32 -14.11
N GLU A 170 -12.65 20.94 -15.38
CA GLU A 170 -11.95 21.56 -16.51
C GLU A 170 -12.29 23.05 -16.73
N ASN A 171 -13.35 23.55 -16.09
CA ASN A 171 -13.80 24.95 -16.16
C ASN A 171 -13.42 25.75 -14.90
N ASN A 172 -12.57 25.19 -14.01
CA ASN A 172 -12.22 25.73 -12.70
C ASN A 172 -13.41 25.86 -11.74
N ALA A 173 -14.46 25.05 -11.91
CA ALA A 173 -15.58 25.00 -10.98
C ALA A 173 -15.36 23.89 -9.94
N ILE A 174 -15.68 24.20 -8.68
CA ILE A 174 -15.74 23.21 -7.61
C ILE A 174 -17.07 22.46 -7.75
N VAL A 175 -17.00 21.16 -8.01
CA VAL A 175 -18.15 20.28 -8.22
C VAL A 175 -18.03 19.02 -7.39
N GLN A 176 -19.12 18.27 -7.25
CA GLN A 176 -19.11 16.96 -6.60
C GLN A 176 -19.11 15.84 -7.63
N ASN A 177 -18.26 14.84 -7.43
CA ASN A 177 -18.21 13.64 -8.24
C ASN A 177 -18.21 12.36 -7.38
N ASN A 178 -18.58 11.26 -8.03
CA ASN A 178 -18.68 9.93 -7.42
C ASN A 178 -17.72 8.97 -8.12
N GLY A 179 -16.89 8.29 -7.36
CA GLY A 179 -16.01 7.24 -7.86
C GLY A 179 -14.87 6.93 -6.91
N THR A 180 -14.41 5.68 -6.92
CA THR A 180 -13.12 5.30 -6.32
C THR A 180 -11.94 6.00 -7.01
N SER A 181 -12.17 6.49 -8.24
CA SER A 181 -11.27 7.41 -8.93
C SER A 181 -10.99 8.71 -8.17
N PHE A 182 -11.79 9.09 -7.16
CA PHE A 182 -11.56 10.27 -6.31
C PHE A 182 -11.08 9.88 -4.91
N SER A 183 -11.50 8.73 -4.39
CA SER A 183 -10.94 8.23 -3.13
C SER A 183 -9.44 7.89 -3.24
N SER A 184 -9.01 7.30 -4.38
CA SER A 184 -7.61 6.99 -4.67
C SER A 184 -6.69 8.22 -4.64
N PRO A 185 -6.92 9.30 -5.42
CA PRO A 185 -6.05 10.47 -5.42
C PRO A 185 -6.09 11.23 -4.09
N ILE A 186 -7.25 11.32 -3.43
CA ILE A 186 -7.35 11.92 -2.09
C ILE A 186 -6.39 11.21 -1.13
N LEU A 187 -6.45 9.87 -1.06
CA LEU A 187 -5.55 9.12 -0.21
C LEU A 187 -4.09 9.21 -0.71
N CYS A 188 -3.86 9.15 -2.02
CA CYS A 188 -2.53 9.21 -2.62
C CYS A 188 -1.77 10.49 -2.23
N GLY A 189 -2.38 11.67 -2.33
CA GLY A 189 -1.72 12.90 -1.86
C GLY A 189 -1.52 12.92 -0.34
N GLY A 190 -2.44 12.35 0.43
CA GLY A 190 -2.23 12.15 1.87
C GLY A 190 -1.02 11.23 2.16
N VAL A 191 -0.86 10.16 1.40
CA VAL A 191 0.28 9.24 1.48
C VAL A 191 1.57 9.94 1.04
N ALA A 192 1.55 10.81 0.03
CA ALA A 192 2.72 11.62 -0.34
C ALA A 192 3.17 12.53 0.81
N CYS A 193 2.23 13.15 1.54
CA CYS A 193 2.54 13.90 2.76
C CYS A 193 3.09 13.00 3.88
N LEU A 194 2.54 11.79 4.04
CA LEU A 194 3.07 10.82 5.00
C LEU A 194 4.50 10.41 4.66
N MET A 195 4.81 10.16 3.38
CA MET A 195 6.17 9.87 2.90
C MET A 195 7.13 11.01 3.23
N GLN A 196 6.71 12.26 3.00
CA GLN A 196 7.50 13.45 3.35
C GLN A 196 7.78 13.57 4.86
N ALA A 197 6.84 13.12 5.70
CA ALA A 197 6.95 13.19 7.15
C ALA A 197 7.79 12.06 7.77
N LEU A 198 8.06 10.99 7.02
CA LEU A 198 8.84 9.84 7.45
C LEU A 198 10.30 9.92 6.93
N PRO A 199 11.25 9.16 7.49
CA PRO A 199 12.60 9.10 6.94
C PRO A 199 12.57 8.66 5.47
N ASN A 200 13.37 9.31 4.61
CA ASN A 200 13.47 8.97 3.19
C ASN A 200 13.95 7.53 2.92
N THR A 201 14.45 6.83 3.94
CA THR A 201 14.83 5.41 3.86
C THR A 201 13.69 4.44 4.10
N THR A 202 12.48 4.92 4.47
CA THR A 202 11.33 4.07 4.73
C THR A 202 10.85 3.43 3.42
N PRO A 203 10.82 2.09 3.32
CA PRO A 203 10.34 1.40 2.14
C PRO A 203 8.84 1.69 1.86
N PRO A 204 8.42 1.80 0.58
CA PRO A 204 7.02 1.95 0.19
C PRO A 204 6.06 0.92 0.82
N ASN A 205 6.49 -0.34 0.91
CA ASN A 205 5.68 -1.41 1.50
C ASN A 205 5.42 -1.18 2.99
N ASP A 206 6.36 -0.58 3.71
CA ASP A 206 6.17 -0.23 5.13
C ASP A 206 5.17 0.93 5.27
N ILE A 207 5.20 1.91 4.35
CA ILE A 207 4.21 3.00 4.30
C ILE A 207 2.80 2.43 4.07
N ILE A 208 2.63 1.52 3.12
CA ILE A 208 1.35 0.83 2.89
C ILE A 208 0.89 0.13 4.18
N GLU A 209 1.79 -0.55 4.88
CA GLU A 209 1.46 -1.25 6.11
C GLU A 209 1.10 -0.28 7.25
N PHE A 210 1.76 0.88 7.39
CA PHE A 210 1.36 1.90 8.35
C PHE A 210 -0.03 2.47 8.04
N VAL A 211 -0.33 2.68 6.76
CA VAL A 211 -1.66 3.10 6.32
C VAL A 211 -2.70 2.06 6.71
N ARG A 212 -2.47 0.76 6.43
CA ARG A 212 -3.37 -0.33 6.84
C ARG A 212 -3.53 -0.40 8.36
N GLN A 213 -2.42 -0.41 9.13
CA GLN A 213 -2.43 -0.49 10.60
C GLN A 213 -3.14 0.68 11.27
N SER A 214 -3.08 1.85 10.65
CA SER A 214 -3.74 3.05 11.16
C SER A 214 -5.24 3.10 10.90
N ALA A 215 -5.77 2.17 10.11
CA ALA A 215 -7.14 2.22 9.61
C ALA A 215 -8.17 1.75 10.65
N SER A 216 -9.38 2.31 10.55
CA SER A 216 -10.44 2.23 11.56
C SER A 216 -10.88 0.83 11.97
N GLN A 217 -10.64 -0.20 11.13
CA GLN A 217 -10.98 -1.59 11.40
C GLN A 217 -9.83 -2.56 11.05
N TYR A 218 -8.57 -2.13 11.19
CA TYR A 218 -7.39 -2.92 10.80
C TYR A 218 -7.42 -4.38 11.26
N THR A 219 -7.81 -4.63 12.52
CA THR A 219 -7.84 -5.97 13.13
C THR A 219 -9.01 -6.85 12.69
N THR A 220 -10.02 -6.27 12.04
CA THR A 220 -11.24 -6.95 11.58
C THR A 220 -11.63 -6.44 10.19
N PRO A 221 -10.79 -6.68 9.16
CA PRO A 221 -11.09 -6.20 7.83
C PRO A 221 -12.27 -6.96 7.21
N ASP A 222 -12.91 -6.35 6.22
CA ASP A 222 -13.97 -6.95 5.42
C ASP A 222 -13.81 -6.58 3.94
N ASP A 223 -14.59 -7.23 3.07
CA ASP A 223 -14.52 -7.03 1.62
C ASP A 223 -15.07 -5.68 1.15
N PHE A 224 -15.71 -4.89 2.00
CA PHE A 224 -16.27 -3.59 1.63
C PHE A 224 -15.30 -2.45 1.96
N LEU A 225 -14.89 -2.36 3.22
CA LEU A 225 -14.07 -1.28 3.76
C LEU A 225 -12.59 -1.66 3.85
N GLY A 226 -12.23 -2.93 3.60
CA GLY A 226 -10.87 -3.41 3.84
C GLY A 226 -10.50 -3.25 5.31
N HIS A 227 -9.33 -2.67 5.57
CA HIS A 227 -8.90 -2.28 6.91
C HIS A 227 -9.58 -1.00 7.42
N GLY A 228 -10.42 -0.34 6.63
CA GLY A 228 -11.19 0.85 7.01
C GLY A 228 -10.60 2.17 6.52
N ILE A 229 -10.98 3.26 7.18
CA ILE A 229 -10.53 4.62 6.87
C ILE A 229 -9.19 4.85 7.59
N PRO A 230 -8.08 5.11 6.88
CA PRO A 230 -6.77 5.37 7.49
C PRO A 230 -6.73 6.64 8.32
N ASN A 231 -5.96 6.63 9.42
CA ASN A 231 -5.57 7.82 10.15
C ASN A 231 -4.08 8.12 9.90
N LEU A 232 -3.80 9.08 9.02
CA LEU A 232 -2.42 9.35 8.59
C LEU A 232 -1.52 9.92 9.71
N ASP A 233 -2.09 10.56 10.74
CA ASP A 233 -1.30 10.97 11.91
C ASP A 233 -0.84 9.75 12.73
N LEU A 234 -1.74 8.78 12.92
CA LEU A 234 -1.40 7.50 13.53
C LEU A 234 -0.39 6.72 12.67
N ALA A 235 -0.57 6.67 11.35
CA ALA A 235 0.39 6.06 10.43
C ALA A 235 1.78 6.69 10.54
N ARG A 236 1.86 8.03 10.62
CA ARG A 236 3.12 8.76 10.85
C ARG A 236 3.74 8.34 12.18
N ASN A 237 2.96 8.28 13.26
CA ASN A 237 3.46 7.89 14.57
C ASN A 237 3.97 6.44 14.58
N LEU A 238 3.31 5.52 13.86
CA LEU A 238 3.79 4.13 13.67
C LEU A 238 5.15 4.11 12.96
N GLY A 239 5.29 4.84 11.85
CA GLY A 239 6.53 4.91 11.09
C GLY A 239 7.69 5.57 11.84
N LEU A 240 7.41 6.56 12.71
CA LEU A 240 8.43 7.18 13.57
C LEU A 240 8.79 6.28 14.75
N SER A 241 7.82 5.57 15.34
CA SER A 241 8.04 4.69 16.50
C SER A 241 8.93 3.49 16.19
N ILE A 242 9.00 3.05 14.93
CA ILE A 242 9.94 2.01 14.48
C ILE A 242 11.41 2.48 14.61
N ASN A 243 11.66 3.79 14.60
CA ASN A 243 13.00 4.32 14.89
C ASN A 243 13.27 4.51 16.39
N ASP A 244 12.24 4.63 17.22
CA ASP A 244 12.38 4.85 18.67
C ASP A 244 12.65 3.56 19.47
N TYR A 245 12.36 2.39 18.89
CA TYR A 245 12.73 1.07 19.43
C TYR A 245 13.79 0.37 18.57
N ASN A 246 14.80 1.13 18.14
CA ASN A 246 16.07 0.53 17.73
C ASN A 246 17.04 0.66 18.89
N LEU A 247 17.28 -0.45 19.60
CA LEU A 247 18.46 -0.62 20.45
C LEU A 247 19.71 -0.26 19.61
N ARG A 248 20.23 0.96 19.75
CA ARG A 248 21.47 1.39 19.08
C ARG A 248 22.59 0.45 19.53
N GLY A 249 23.34 -0.09 18.57
CA GLY A 249 24.44 -1.03 18.85
C GLY A 249 24.04 -2.51 18.94
N VAL A 250 22.79 -2.87 18.58
CA VAL A 250 22.38 -4.27 18.44
C VAL A 250 22.34 -4.69 16.98
N SER A 251 22.99 -5.79 16.64
CA SER A 251 22.87 -6.44 15.34
C SER A 251 22.80 -7.95 15.47
N VAL A 252 22.05 -8.59 14.56
CA VAL A 252 21.90 -10.05 14.47
C VAL A 252 22.32 -10.51 13.09
N TYR A 253 23.28 -11.45 13.01
CA TYR A 253 23.88 -11.91 11.76
C TYR A 253 24.38 -13.36 11.84
N PRO A 254 24.59 -14.07 10.72
CA PRO A 254 24.29 -13.66 9.35
C PRO A 254 22.78 -13.67 9.05
N ASN A 255 22.39 -13.00 7.97
CA ASN A 255 21.06 -13.11 7.38
C ASN A 255 21.21 -13.16 5.84
N PRO A 256 20.89 -14.26 5.15
CA PRO A 256 20.34 -15.52 5.68
C PRO A 256 21.27 -16.28 6.62
N PHE A 257 20.70 -17.08 7.54
CA PHE A 257 21.43 -17.94 8.48
C PHE A 257 21.19 -19.43 8.20
N GLN A 258 22.05 -20.28 8.76
CA GLN A 258 21.93 -21.75 8.66
C GLN A 258 21.86 -22.37 10.05
N GLU A 259 23.00 -22.48 10.74
CA GLU A 259 23.08 -23.18 12.02
C GLU A 259 23.17 -22.24 13.22
N LYS A 260 23.70 -21.03 13.03
CA LYS A 260 24.00 -20.11 14.14
C LYS A 260 23.62 -18.67 13.82
N LEU A 261 23.21 -17.97 14.88
CA LEU A 261 23.03 -16.52 14.88
C LEU A 261 23.98 -15.90 15.90
N VAL A 262 24.67 -14.86 15.49
CA VAL A 262 25.52 -14.00 16.32
C VAL A 262 24.73 -12.75 16.66
N ILE A 263 24.75 -12.38 17.93
CA ILE A 263 24.10 -11.17 18.43
C ILE A 263 25.18 -10.27 19.00
N ASN A 264 25.47 -9.19 18.28
CA ASN A 264 26.28 -8.11 18.84
C ASN A 264 25.34 -7.18 19.59
N ALA A 265 25.57 -7.02 20.90
CA ALA A 265 24.82 -6.12 21.77
C ALA A 265 25.78 -5.48 22.79
N SER A 266 27.01 -5.22 22.36
CA SER A 266 28.13 -4.82 23.23
C SER A 266 27.93 -3.47 23.91
N ASP A 267 27.09 -2.60 23.33
CA ASP A 267 26.76 -1.28 23.88
C ASP A 267 25.61 -1.30 24.92
N LEU A 268 25.05 -2.46 25.26
CA LEU A 268 23.92 -2.57 26.18
C LEU A 268 24.33 -2.89 27.63
N ASN A 269 23.92 -2.02 28.56
CA ASN A 269 24.04 -2.23 30.01
C ASN A 269 22.70 -2.71 30.59
N GLY A 270 22.41 -4.02 30.51
CA GLY A 270 21.16 -4.60 31.04
C GLY A 270 21.05 -6.11 30.85
N ILE A 271 20.00 -6.73 31.43
CA ILE A 271 19.66 -8.13 31.14
C ILE A 271 18.99 -8.18 29.76
N ILE A 272 19.68 -8.81 28.82
CA ILE A 272 19.15 -9.05 27.47
C ILE A 272 18.15 -10.21 27.52
N GLN A 273 16.95 -10.03 26.97
CA GLN A 273 16.03 -11.13 26.65
C GLN A 273 15.97 -11.25 25.13
N LEU A 274 16.31 -12.41 24.60
CA LEU A 274 16.17 -12.72 23.19
C LEU A 274 15.03 -13.72 23.00
N SER A 275 14.17 -13.45 22.03
CA SER A 275 13.05 -14.33 21.65
C SER A 275 12.99 -14.50 20.12
N ILE A 276 12.77 -15.72 19.65
CA ILE A 276 12.63 -16.04 18.22
C ILE A 276 11.20 -16.50 17.97
N TYR A 277 10.54 -15.90 16.99
CA TYR A 277 9.18 -16.20 16.57
C TYR A 277 9.17 -16.73 15.14
N ASN A 278 8.27 -17.66 14.85
CA ASN A 278 8.01 -18.07 13.46
C ASN A 278 7.10 -17.06 12.74
N GLN A 279 6.85 -17.28 11.46
CA GLN A 279 5.97 -16.44 10.62
C GLN A 279 4.51 -16.33 11.10
N LEU A 280 4.06 -17.24 11.99
CA LEU A 280 2.73 -17.20 12.59
C LEU A 280 2.72 -16.46 13.95
N GLY A 281 3.85 -15.86 14.36
CA GLY A 281 4.00 -15.18 15.64
C GLY A 281 4.16 -16.12 16.84
N GLN A 282 4.33 -17.43 16.63
CA GLN A 282 4.52 -18.39 17.71
C GLN A 282 5.96 -18.30 18.24
N LEU A 283 6.12 -18.23 19.56
CA LEU A 283 7.43 -18.22 20.23
C LEU A 283 8.10 -19.59 20.10
N ILE A 284 9.25 -19.63 19.43
CA ILE A 284 10.03 -20.86 19.18
C ILE A 284 11.18 -20.98 20.19
N PHE A 285 11.82 -19.86 20.52
CA PHE A 285 12.96 -19.85 21.43
C PHE A 285 12.90 -18.60 22.29
N SER A 286 13.28 -18.72 23.57
CA SER A 286 13.46 -17.56 24.45
C SER A 286 14.58 -17.80 25.45
N LYS A 287 15.43 -16.80 25.65
CA LYS A 287 16.53 -16.86 26.61
C LYS A 287 16.82 -15.49 27.20
N LYS A 288 17.11 -15.46 28.51
CA LYS A 288 17.51 -14.26 29.25
C LYS A 288 19.00 -14.31 29.59
N GLY A 289 19.63 -13.14 29.67
CA GLY A 289 21.05 -12.94 29.93
C GLY A 289 21.82 -12.45 28.69
N ARG A 290 23.10 -12.14 28.87
CA ARG A 290 23.99 -11.75 27.75
C ARG A 290 24.19 -12.94 26.82
N ILE A 291 23.70 -12.82 25.59
CA ILE A 291 23.76 -13.86 24.56
C ILE A 291 24.53 -13.28 23.37
N GLU A 292 25.66 -13.90 23.05
CA GLU A 292 26.49 -13.49 21.90
C GLU A 292 26.27 -14.42 20.70
N THR A 293 25.83 -15.65 20.94
CA THR A 293 25.55 -16.63 19.87
C THR A 293 24.43 -17.58 20.27
N ILE A 294 23.61 -17.97 19.30
CA ILE A 294 22.52 -18.94 19.43
C ILE A 294 22.71 -20.03 18.37
N ASP A 295 22.57 -21.28 18.81
CA ASP A 295 22.41 -22.42 17.92
C ASP A 295 20.93 -22.52 17.52
N VAL A 296 20.70 -22.43 16.22
CA VAL A 296 19.39 -22.46 15.58
C VAL A 296 19.32 -23.55 14.52
N SER A 297 20.24 -24.54 14.59
CA SER A 297 20.30 -25.67 13.66
C SER A 297 18.98 -26.44 13.56
N GLU A 298 18.24 -26.57 14.66
CA GLU A 298 16.95 -27.27 14.74
C GLU A 298 15.77 -26.52 14.10
N LEU A 299 15.93 -25.24 13.74
CA LEU A 299 14.88 -24.50 13.04
C LEU A 299 14.69 -25.02 11.61
N ASN A 300 13.47 -25.04 11.09
CA ASN A 300 13.23 -25.34 9.68
C ASN A 300 13.59 -24.14 8.80
N SER A 301 13.86 -24.36 7.51
CA SER A 301 14.01 -23.25 6.55
C SER A 301 12.74 -22.39 6.53
N GLY A 302 12.89 -21.07 6.53
CA GLY A 302 11.75 -20.15 6.64
C GLY A 302 12.11 -18.77 7.20
N ILE A 303 11.08 -17.95 7.39
CA ILE A 303 11.21 -16.59 7.94
C ILE A 303 10.99 -16.61 9.46
N TYR A 304 11.87 -15.91 10.16
CA TYR A 304 11.84 -15.76 11.61
C TYR A 304 11.94 -14.29 12.00
N VAL A 305 11.32 -13.94 13.13
CA VAL A 305 11.49 -12.64 13.77
C VAL A 305 12.27 -12.85 15.06
N VAL A 306 13.39 -12.16 15.21
CA VAL A 306 14.20 -12.16 16.44
C VAL A 306 13.95 -10.86 17.17
N SER A 307 13.37 -10.96 18.36
CA SER A 307 13.19 -9.85 19.28
C SER A 307 14.30 -9.85 20.33
N VAL A 308 14.96 -8.71 20.51
CA VAL A 308 15.96 -8.45 21.54
C VAL A 308 15.42 -7.37 22.46
N ILE A 309 15.40 -7.62 23.76
CA ILE A 309 14.90 -6.68 24.78
C ILE A 309 16.02 -6.42 25.78
N SER A 310 16.25 -5.19 26.17
CA SER A 310 17.19 -4.80 27.24
C SER A 310 16.62 -3.63 28.03
N GLY A 311 16.29 -3.86 29.31
CA GLY A 311 15.55 -2.88 30.10
C GLY A 311 14.19 -2.57 29.47
N ASP A 312 13.89 -1.29 29.26
CA ASP A 312 12.65 -0.83 28.63
C ASP A 312 12.75 -0.71 27.09
N GLN A 313 13.90 -1.08 26.52
CA GLN A 313 14.16 -0.99 25.09
C GLN A 313 14.04 -2.37 24.42
N SER A 314 13.56 -2.40 23.19
CA SER A 314 13.48 -3.59 22.36
C SER A 314 13.99 -3.30 20.95
N ALA A 315 14.30 -4.34 20.18
CA ALA A 315 14.61 -4.28 18.75
C ALA A 315 14.17 -5.60 18.10
N ASN A 316 13.62 -5.53 16.89
CA ASN A 316 13.14 -6.71 16.16
C ASN A 316 13.88 -6.84 14.81
N PHE A 317 14.34 -8.04 14.51
CA PHE A 317 15.09 -8.36 13.29
C PHE A 317 14.37 -9.45 12.51
N LYS A 318 14.06 -9.19 11.23
CA LYS A 318 13.56 -10.23 10.32
C LYS A 318 14.73 -11.00 9.72
N LEU A 319 14.74 -12.32 9.91
CA LEU A 319 15.82 -13.21 9.46
C LEU A 319 15.27 -14.34 8.58
N ILE A 320 16.09 -14.80 7.65
CA ILE A 320 15.78 -15.89 6.72
C ILE A 320 16.68 -17.08 7.05
N LYS A 321 16.10 -18.25 7.29
CA LYS A 321 16.84 -19.51 7.40
C LYS A 321 16.84 -20.24 6.06
N ASN A 322 18.04 -20.57 5.58
CA ASN A 322 18.24 -21.46 4.43
C ASN A 322 18.23 -22.93 4.86
#